data_AF-A0A2E9N6H4-F1
#
_entry.id   AF-A0A2E9N6H4-F1
#
_cell.length_a   1.000
_cell.length_b   1.000
_cell.length_c   1.000
_cell.angle_alpha   90.00
_cell.angle_beta   90.00
_cell.angle_gamma   90.00
#
_symmetry.space_group_name_H-M   'P 1'
#
loop_
_entity.id
_entity.type
_entity.pdbx_description
1 polymer ?
#
loop_
_entity_poly.entity_id
_entity_poly.type
_entity_poly.pdbx_seq_one_letter_code
_entity_poly.pdbx_strand_id
1 'polypeptide(L)'
;MPAPIDGAMVAAPATSDGEYTLNITSGLPSGCAQFDEFRMERDGNEFMVDVTNLMPNPNQLIACTAIYSYHESEIPLGSRLTAGEAYSRTINRDLAISFVAQDEKGLAMVGEVSPIAQVGISEEKDGYLLSIGSRLPVGSSCSRFDGYQINRRFNERIEVTVTHLEVAEENVPCTDDLPAISTEIPLGDGFESGHTYTVSVN
;
A
#
# COMPACT_ATOMS: atom_id res chain seq x y z
N MET A 1 -15.43 8.45 12.91
CA MET A 1 -15.14 6.98 12.96
C MET A 1 -14.17 6.64 11.84
N PRO A 2 -13.31 5.61 11.97
CA PRO A 2 -12.41 5.22 10.87
C PRO A 2 -13.20 4.91 9.59
N ALA A 3 -12.75 5.45 8.47
CA ALA A 3 -13.31 5.15 7.16
C ALA A 3 -12.85 3.77 6.68
N PRO A 4 -13.72 2.95 6.06
CA PRO A 4 -13.26 1.81 5.27
C PRO A 4 -12.29 2.28 4.19
N ILE A 5 -11.20 1.55 3.97
CA ILE A 5 -10.26 1.86 2.88
C ILE A 5 -10.44 0.82 1.78
N ASP A 6 -10.87 1.28 0.61
CA ASP A 6 -11.10 0.44 -0.57
C ASP A 6 -9.86 0.34 -1.45
N GLY A 7 -8.99 1.34 -1.42
CA GLY A 7 -7.71 1.33 -2.13
C GLY A 7 -6.77 2.39 -1.61
N ALA A 8 -5.48 2.13 -1.73
CA ALA A 8 -4.46 3.14 -1.49
C ALA A 8 -3.23 2.84 -2.35
N MET A 9 -2.57 3.88 -2.85
CA MET A 9 -1.38 3.75 -3.69
C MET A 9 -0.48 4.97 -3.50
N VAL A 10 0.82 4.74 -3.56
CA VAL A 10 1.80 5.83 -3.55
C VAL A 10 2.16 6.16 -4.99
N ALA A 11 1.93 7.43 -5.36
CA ALA A 11 2.38 7.99 -6.63
C ALA A 11 3.72 8.68 -6.42
N ALA A 12 4.71 8.29 -7.22
CA ALA A 12 5.97 9.00 -7.32
C ALA A 12 5.77 10.35 -8.03
N PRO A 13 6.55 11.38 -7.67
CA PRO A 13 6.47 12.66 -8.35
C PRO A 13 6.96 12.55 -9.80
N ALA A 14 6.34 13.32 -10.69
CA ALA A 14 6.76 13.41 -12.10
C ALA A 14 8.11 14.16 -12.28
N THR A 15 8.55 14.89 -11.25
CA THR A 15 9.78 15.69 -11.26
C THR A 15 10.60 15.45 -9.99
N SER A 16 11.90 15.71 -10.06
CA SER A 16 12.86 15.49 -8.96
C SER A 16 12.55 16.26 -7.68
N ASP A 17 11.96 17.45 -7.80
CA ASP A 17 11.58 18.30 -6.66
C ASP A 17 10.12 18.11 -6.23
N GLY A 18 9.39 17.18 -6.88
CA GLY A 18 8.00 16.92 -6.58
C GLY A 18 7.81 16.13 -5.28
N GLU A 19 6.58 16.10 -4.80
CA GLU A 19 6.23 15.36 -3.58
C GLU A 19 5.64 14.01 -3.94
N TYR A 20 5.99 12.98 -3.17
CA TYR A 20 5.24 11.73 -3.21
C TYR A 20 3.82 11.99 -2.72
N THR A 21 2.84 11.40 -3.38
CA THR A 21 1.44 11.53 -2.97
C THR A 21 0.90 10.16 -2.63
N LEU A 22 0.29 10.03 -1.45
CA LEU A 22 -0.52 8.89 -1.10
C LEU A 22 -1.95 9.14 -1.54
N ASN A 23 -2.38 8.41 -2.57
CA ASN A 23 -3.75 8.43 -3.06
C ASN A 23 -4.55 7.38 -2.30
N ILE A 24 -5.65 7.77 -1.67
CA ILE A 24 -6.53 6.89 -0.89
C ILE A 24 -7.94 6.97 -1.44
N THR A 25 -8.54 5.81 -1.71
CA THR A 25 -9.97 5.67 -1.95
C THR A 25 -10.61 5.13 -0.66
N SER A 26 -11.38 6.00 0.00
CA SER A 26 -12.10 5.67 1.24
C SER A 26 -13.58 5.46 0.97
N GLY A 27 -14.18 4.51 1.68
CA GLY A 27 -15.58 4.17 1.56
C GLY A 27 -16.48 5.03 2.44
N LEU A 28 -17.68 5.30 1.94
CA LEU A 28 -18.77 5.97 2.64
C LEU A 28 -19.89 4.93 2.83
N PRO A 29 -19.98 4.27 4.01
CA PRO A 29 -20.78 3.06 4.17
C PRO A 29 -22.31 3.25 4.17
N SER A 30 -22.80 4.48 4.09
CA SER A 30 -24.24 4.78 4.04
C SER A 30 -24.49 6.15 3.42
N GLY A 31 -25.75 6.44 3.06
CA GLY A 31 -26.15 7.78 2.61
C GLY A 31 -26.01 8.91 3.65
N CYS A 32 -25.65 8.59 4.89
CA CYS A 32 -25.31 9.56 5.94
C CYS A 32 -23.82 9.72 6.17
N ALA A 33 -23.01 8.80 5.66
CA ALA A 33 -21.58 8.85 5.84
C ALA A 33 -21.03 9.99 4.99
N GLN A 34 -20.26 10.86 5.62
CA GLN A 34 -19.54 11.94 4.95
C GLN A 34 -18.08 11.83 5.34
N PHE A 35 -17.20 12.08 4.39
CA PHE A 35 -15.78 12.25 4.68
C PHE A 35 -15.62 13.37 5.71
N ASP A 36 -14.79 13.13 6.72
CA ASP A 36 -14.52 14.08 7.81
C ASP A 36 -13.18 14.76 7.59
N GLU A 37 -12.09 14.02 7.79
CA GLU A 37 -10.74 14.50 7.61
C GLU A 37 -9.76 13.34 7.40
N PHE A 38 -8.55 13.69 7.00
CA PHE A 38 -7.39 12.85 7.19
C PHE A 38 -6.39 13.54 8.12
N ARG A 39 -5.63 12.77 8.87
CA ARG A 39 -4.49 13.24 9.65
C ARG A 39 -3.28 12.38 9.32
N MET A 40 -2.13 13.02 9.16
CA MET A 40 -0.87 12.34 8.88
C MET A 40 0.19 12.78 9.87
N GLU A 41 0.85 11.80 10.46
CA GLU A 41 2.05 11.97 11.28
C GLU A 41 3.19 11.17 10.66
N ARG A 42 4.42 11.68 10.78
CA ARG A 42 5.62 10.99 10.29
C ARG A 42 6.57 10.76 11.46
N ASP A 43 6.99 9.51 11.63
CA ASP A 43 8.08 9.12 12.53
C ASP A 43 9.17 8.41 11.72
N GLY A 44 10.29 9.11 11.47
CA GLY A 44 11.37 8.61 10.65
C GLY A 44 10.93 8.20 9.24
N ASN A 45 10.92 6.89 8.97
CA ASN A 45 10.52 6.31 7.68
C ASN A 45 9.09 5.77 7.66
N GLU A 46 8.37 5.85 8.78
CA GLU A 46 6.98 5.45 8.92
C GLU A 46 6.07 6.68 8.87
N PHE A 47 4.93 6.55 8.18
CA PHE A 47 3.89 7.56 8.20
C PHE A 47 2.59 6.92 8.68
N MET A 48 2.01 7.51 9.71
CA MET A 48 0.73 7.10 10.27
C MET A 48 -0.35 8.00 9.70
N VAL A 49 -1.35 7.39 9.07
CA VAL A 49 -2.45 8.11 8.43
C VAL A 49 -3.77 7.65 9.02
N ASP A 50 -4.52 8.58 9.59
CA ASP A 50 -5.91 8.34 10.01
C ASP A 50 -6.85 8.99 8.99
N VAL A 51 -7.84 8.24 8.51
CA VAL A 51 -8.89 8.70 7.59
C VAL A 51 -10.24 8.43 8.25
N THR A 52 -11.03 9.48 8.47
CA THR A 52 -12.28 9.39 9.22
C THR A 52 -13.50 9.83 8.41
N ASN A 53 -14.64 9.25 8.78
CA ASN A 53 -15.98 9.67 8.36
C ASN A 53 -16.80 10.18 9.56
N LEU A 54 -17.74 11.10 9.29
CA LEU A 54 -18.84 11.46 10.18
C LEU A 54 -20.04 10.54 9.92
N MET A 55 -20.61 9.91 10.97
CA MET A 55 -21.79 9.03 10.82
C MET A 55 -22.57 8.83 12.14
N PRO A 56 -23.89 9.11 12.17
CA PRO A 56 -24.58 10.02 11.24
C PRO A 56 -24.01 11.43 11.38
N ASN A 57 -24.26 12.31 10.41
CA ASN A 57 -23.93 13.73 10.58
C ASN A 57 -24.55 14.22 11.91
N PRO A 58 -23.75 14.74 12.86
CA PRO A 58 -24.23 15.01 14.23
C PRO A 58 -25.33 16.09 14.28
N ASN A 59 -25.55 16.81 13.19
CA ASN A 59 -26.52 17.89 13.09
C ASN A 59 -27.89 17.43 12.54
N GLN A 60 -28.11 16.14 12.26
CA GLN A 60 -29.36 15.67 11.63
C GLN A 60 -29.87 14.34 12.20
N LEU A 61 -31.17 14.32 12.59
CA LEU A 61 -31.93 13.09 12.82
C LEU A 61 -32.36 12.53 11.46
N ILE A 62 -31.53 11.67 10.86
CA ILE A 62 -31.76 11.12 9.52
C ILE A 62 -31.86 9.59 9.55
N ALA A 63 -32.78 9.06 8.75
CA ALA A 63 -32.77 7.67 8.33
C ALA A 63 -31.77 7.50 7.18
N CYS A 64 -30.69 6.76 7.43
CA CYS A 64 -29.62 6.55 6.46
C CYS A 64 -30.01 5.46 5.46
N THR A 65 -29.77 5.70 4.17
CA THR A 65 -29.88 4.65 3.15
C THR A 65 -28.64 3.75 3.22
N ALA A 66 -28.80 2.46 2.92
CA ALA A 66 -27.70 1.50 2.81
C ALA A 66 -26.97 1.61 1.45
N ILE A 67 -26.70 2.84 1.00
CA ILE A 67 -25.98 3.12 -0.23
C ILE A 67 -24.51 3.31 0.13
N TYR A 68 -23.64 2.53 -0.51
CA TYR A 68 -22.19 2.66 -0.39
C TYR A 68 -21.66 3.59 -1.49
N SER A 69 -20.85 4.57 -1.12
CA SER A 69 -20.14 5.46 -2.06
C SER A 69 -18.66 5.59 -1.69
N TYR A 70 -17.90 6.38 -2.44
CA TYR A 70 -16.45 6.51 -2.28
C TYR A 70 -16.05 7.98 -2.17
N HIS A 71 -14.90 8.23 -1.56
CA HIS A 71 -14.22 9.51 -1.50
C HIS A 71 -12.72 9.32 -1.75
N GLU A 72 -12.18 10.09 -2.69
CA GLU A 72 -10.75 10.08 -3.04
C GLU A 72 -10.01 11.17 -2.27
N SER A 73 -8.81 10.86 -1.80
CA SER A 73 -7.96 11.79 -1.05
C SER A 73 -6.52 11.68 -1.51
N GLU A 74 -5.89 12.83 -1.74
CA GLU A 74 -4.48 12.94 -2.10
C GLU A 74 -3.72 13.53 -0.91
N ILE A 75 -2.82 12.75 -0.32
CA ILE A 75 -2.06 13.14 0.88
C ILE A 75 -0.60 13.34 0.49
N PRO A 76 -0.08 14.58 0.51
CA PRO A 76 1.33 14.83 0.25
C PRO A 76 2.20 14.19 1.35
N LEU A 77 3.12 13.33 0.94
CA LEU A 77 4.07 12.66 1.82
C LEU A 77 5.37 13.47 2.00
N GLY A 78 5.51 14.57 1.25
CA GLY A 78 6.65 15.48 1.26
C GLY A 78 7.75 15.14 0.24
N SER A 79 8.72 16.05 0.13
CA SER A 79 9.80 16.06 -0.88
C SER A 79 11.18 15.61 -0.38
N ARG A 80 11.30 15.18 0.89
CA ARG A 80 12.59 14.76 1.49
C ARG A 80 12.61 13.26 1.80
N LEU A 81 12.40 12.45 0.79
CA LEU A 81 12.65 11.01 0.87
C LEU A 81 14.00 10.73 0.24
N THR A 82 14.82 9.93 0.91
CA THR A 82 16.13 9.51 0.40
C THR A 82 15.92 8.45 -0.68
N ALA A 83 16.41 8.70 -1.88
CA ALA A 83 16.36 7.73 -2.97
C ALA A 83 16.99 6.38 -2.56
N GLY A 84 16.32 5.28 -2.89
CA GLY A 84 16.70 3.92 -2.55
C GLY A 84 16.30 3.48 -1.14
N GLU A 85 15.81 4.38 -0.28
CA GLU A 85 15.28 3.98 1.03
C GLU A 85 13.85 3.48 0.94
N ALA A 86 13.56 2.42 1.71
CA ALA A 86 12.22 1.92 1.93
C ALA A 86 11.51 2.74 3.00
N TYR A 87 10.27 3.11 2.70
CA TYR A 87 9.36 3.80 3.60
C TYR A 87 8.10 2.96 3.80
N SER A 88 7.48 3.09 4.96
CA SER A 88 6.23 2.42 5.30
C SER A 88 5.14 3.43 5.66
N ARG A 89 3.90 3.02 5.51
CA ARG A 89 2.68 3.77 5.79
C ARG A 89 1.71 2.85 6.52
N THR A 90 1.02 3.35 7.52
CA THR A 90 -0.08 2.62 8.15
C THR A 90 -1.33 3.49 8.13
N ILE A 91 -2.35 3.08 7.35
CA ILE A 91 -3.63 3.79 7.21
C ILE A 91 -4.67 3.11 8.11
N ASN A 92 -5.32 3.90 8.97
CA ASN A 92 -6.33 3.43 9.93
C ASN A 92 -5.88 2.22 10.77
N ARG A 93 -4.56 2.09 11.00
CA ARG A 93 -3.90 0.96 11.72
C ARG A 93 -3.97 -0.42 11.06
N ASP A 94 -4.73 -0.58 9.99
CA ASP A 94 -5.03 -1.89 9.39
C ASP A 94 -4.41 -2.10 8.00
N LEU A 95 -4.19 -1.01 7.25
CA LEU A 95 -3.64 -1.06 5.90
C LEU A 95 -2.20 -0.56 5.92
N ALA A 96 -1.25 -1.48 5.75
CA ALA A 96 0.16 -1.15 5.67
C ALA A 96 0.60 -1.06 4.20
N ILE A 97 1.35 -0.03 3.83
CA ILE A 97 1.94 0.13 2.49
C ILE A 97 3.43 0.40 2.64
N SER A 98 4.24 -0.29 1.87
CA SER A 98 5.67 -0.01 1.72
C SER A 98 5.95 0.45 0.28
N PHE A 99 6.89 1.37 0.13
CA PHE A 99 7.48 1.70 -1.15
C PHE A 99 8.94 2.10 -1.01
N VAL A 100 9.70 1.98 -2.09
CA VAL A 100 11.07 2.49 -2.20
C VAL A 100 11.03 3.85 -2.88
N ALA A 101 11.63 4.87 -2.24
CA ALA A 101 11.75 6.19 -2.85
C ALA A 101 12.70 6.12 -4.06
N GLN A 102 12.26 6.67 -5.18
CA GLN A 102 12.97 6.70 -6.46
C GLN A 102 14.09 7.74 -6.51
N ASP A 103 15.08 7.48 -7.37
CA ASP A 103 16.16 8.39 -7.69
C ASP A 103 15.81 9.36 -8.84
N GLU A 104 16.41 10.55 -8.80
CA GLU A 104 16.14 11.66 -9.73
C GLU A 104 16.51 11.39 -11.21
N LYS A 105 17.10 10.23 -11.54
CA LYS A 105 17.75 9.97 -12.84
C LYS A 105 17.26 8.72 -13.57
N GLY A 106 16.02 8.31 -13.30
CA GLY A 106 15.38 7.20 -13.99
C GLY A 106 14.63 7.62 -15.26
N LEU A 107 14.38 6.64 -16.13
CA LEU A 107 13.30 6.72 -17.12
C LEU A 107 11.95 6.90 -16.38
N ALA A 108 10.93 7.40 -17.07
CA ALA A 108 9.58 7.41 -16.49
C ALA A 108 9.13 5.97 -16.26
N MET A 109 8.74 5.65 -15.03
CA MET A 109 8.32 4.31 -14.62
C MET A 109 6.85 4.32 -14.17
N VAL A 110 6.16 3.20 -14.37
CA VAL A 110 4.81 2.93 -13.90
C VAL A 110 4.81 1.76 -12.93
N GLY A 111 3.94 1.80 -11.92
CA GLY A 111 3.77 0.71 -10.96
C GLY A 111 2.82 -0.36 -11.48
N GLU A 112 3.28 -1.61 -11.45
CA GLU A 112 2.55 -2.79 -11.91
C GLU A 112 2.58 -3.91 -10.86
N VAL A 113 1.57 -4.77 -10.86
CA VAL A 113 1.53 -5.92 -9.96
C VAL A 113 2.65 -6.91 -10.32
N SER A 114 3.45 -7.28 -9.34
CA SER A 114 4.57 -8.19 -9.55
C SER A 114 4.08 -9.62 -9.78
N PRO A 115 4.61 -10.33 -10.79
CA PRO A 115 4.42 -11.77 -10.91
C PRO A 115 5.01 -12.50 -9.69
N ILE A 116 4.19 -13.32 -9.03
CA ILE A 116 4.59 -14.07 -7.83
C ILE A 116 5.16 -15.43 -8.25
N ALA A 117 6.38 -15.73 -7.84
CA ALA A 117 7.05 -17.00 -8.09
C ALA A 117 6.96 -17.97 -6.90
N GLN A 118 6.98 -17.45 -5.67
CA GLN A 118 6.94 -18.25 -4.45
C GLN A 118 6.29 -17.49 -3.31
N VAL A 119 5.58 -18.20 -2.45
CA VAL A 119 5.07 -17.69 -1.17
C VAL A 119 5.38 -18.72 -0.08
N GLY A 120 5.88 -18.25 1.05
CA GLY A 120 6.16 -19.07 2.23
C GLY A 120 5.78 -18.32 3.51
N ILE A 121 5.45 -19.07 4.55
CA ILE A 121 5.18 -18.55 5.90
C ILE A 121 6.05 -19.34 6.88
N SER A 122 6.76 -18.64 7.75
CA SER A 122 7.48 -19.23 8.90
C SER A 122 6.98 -18.62 10.21
N GLU A 123 7.02 -19.41 11.28
CA GLU A 123 6.80 -18.93 12.64
C GLU A 123 8.14 -18.45 13.21
N GLU A 124 8.14 -17.21 13.72
CA GLU A 124 9.27 -16.53 14.34
C GLU A 124 8.94 -16.23 15.81
N LYS A 125 9.95 -15.79 16.58
CA LYS A 125 9.77 -15.46 18.01
C LYS A 125 8.67 -14.42 18.25
N ASP A 126 8.54 -13.46 17.34
CA ASP A 126 7.63 -12.31 17.46
C ASP A 126 6.43 -12.43 16.50
N GLY A 127 6.05 -13.66 16.13
CA GLY A 127 4.86 -13.94 15.33
C GLY A 127 5.14 -14.73 14.06
N TYR A 128 4.57 -14.31 12.93
CA TYR A 128 4.78 -14.98 11.63
C TYR A 128 5.52 -14.09 10.65
N LEU A 129 6.41 -14.68 9.85
CA LEU A 129 7.09 -14.03 8.74
C LEU A 129 6.55 -14.56 7.42
N LEU A 130 6.12 -13.65 6.55
CA LEU A 130 5.72 -13.95 5.18
C LEU A 130 6.91 -13.69 4.25
N SER A 131 7.37 -14.72 3.54
CA SER A 131 8.41 -14.63 2.53
C SER A 131 7.78 -14.74 1.14
N ILE A 132 7.99 -13.72 0.31
CA ILE A 132 7.45 -13.65 -1.05
C ILE A 132 8.62 -13.56 -2.03
N GLY A 133 8.68 -14.51 -2.97
CA GLY A 133 9.54 -14.41 -4.14
C GLY A 133 8.75 -13.82 -5.31
N SER A 134 9.06 -12.60 -5.73
CA SER A 134 8.47 -11.94 -6.89
C SER A 134 9.47 -11.85 -8.06
N ARG A 135 8.99 -11.59 -9.28
CA ARG A 135 9.82 -11.42 -10.48
C ARG A 135 9.74 -9.99 -11.00
N LEU A 136 10.82 -9.56 -11.65
CA LEU A 136 10.82 -8.36 -12.48
C LEU A 136 10.75 -8.79 -13.96
N PRO A 137 9.63 -8.56 -14.67
CA PRO A 137 9.33 -9.23 -15.94
C PRO A 137 10.05 -8.62 -17.16
N VAL A 138 10.57 -7.39 -17.07
CA VAL A 138 11.10 -6.64 -18.24
C VAL A 138 12.58 -6.32 -18.16
N GLY A 139 13.37 -6.96 -17.29
CA GLY A 139 14.81 -6.71 -17.18
C GLY A 139 15.21 -5.77 -16.04
N SER A 140 16.32 -6.03 -15.34
CA SER A 140 16.79 -5.17 -14.24
C SER A 140 17.08 -3.72 -14.65
N SER A 141 17.40 -3.46 -15.92
CA SER A 141 17.60 -2.08 -16.40
C SER A 141 16.30 -1.29 -16.58
N CYS A 142 15.18 -2.00 -16.68
CA CYS A 142 13.86 -1.44 -17.00
C CYS A 142 12.81 -1.74 -15.95
N SER A 143 13.17 -2.45 -14.89
CA SER A 143 12.28 -2.75 -13.79
C SER A 143 13.02 -2.85 -12.49
N ARG A 144 12.32 -2.52 -11.40
CA ARG A 144 12.85 -2.57 -10.04
C ARG A 144 11.70 -2.81 -9.07
N PHE A 145 12.02 -3.33 -7.89
CA PHE A 145 11.01 -3.47 -6.84
C PHE A 145 10.43 -2.10 -6.47
N ASP A 146 9.11 -2.03 -6.33
CA ASP A 146 8.41 -0.82 -5.91
C ASP A 146 8.07 -0.91 -4.43
N GLY A 147 7.27 -1.92 -4.06
CA GLY A 147 6.72 -2.00 -2.73
C GLY A 147 5.74 -3.14 -2.53
N TYR A 148 5.00 -3.05 -1.42
CA TYR A 148 3.90 -3.97 -1.13
C TYR A 148 2.81 -3.28 -0.30
N GLN A 149 1.59 -3.81 -0.36
CA GLN A 149 0.46 -3.41 0.47
C GLN A 149 -0.03 -4.63 1.25
N ILE A 150 -0.37 -4.46 2.54
CA ILE A 150 -0.99 -5.46 3.40
C ILE A 150 -2.34 -4.92 3.85
N ASN A 151 -3.41 -5.59 3.44
CA ASN A 151 -4.78 -5.30 3.86
C ASN A 151 -5.27 -6.36 4.84
N ARG A 152 -5.65 -5.92 6.05
CA ARG A 152 -6.17 -6.77 7.14
C ARG A 152 -7.64 -6.51 7.47
N ARG A 153 -8.42 -6.00 6.50
CA ARG A 153 -9.83 -5.64 6.70
C ARG A 153 -10.74 -6.78 7.19
N PHE A 154 -10.31 -8.03 7.04
CA PHE A 154 -11.03 -9.20 7.51
C PHE A 154 -10.17 -9.94 8.54
N ASN A 155 -10.74 -10.23 9.71
CA ASN A 155 -10.01 -10.82 10.85
C ASN A 155 -9.17 -12.07 10.52
N GLU A 156 -9.61 -12.88 9.56
CA GLU A 156 -8.97 -14.17 9.22
C GLU A 156 -8.31 -14.16 7.84
N ARG A 157 -8.27 -13.01 7.15
CA ARG A 157 -7.73 -12.91 5.79
C ARG A 157 -6.82 -11.70 5.65
N ILE A 158 -5.58 -11.98 5.25
CA ILE A 158 -4.55 -10.99 4.96
C ILE A 158 -4.34 -10.99 3.45
N GLU A 159 -4.61 -9.85 2.82
CA GLU A 159 -4.40 -9.66 1.39
C GLU A 159 -3.12 -8.85 1.20
N VAL A 160 -2.17 -9.39 0.43
CA VAL A 160 -0.87 -8.75 0.20
C VAL A 160 -0.67 -8.52 -1.30
N THR A 161 -0.57 -7.27 -1.72
CA THR A 161 -0.24 -6.94 -3.11
C THR A 161 1.22 -6.54 -3.17
N VAL A 162 1.99 -7.13 -4.08
CA VAL A 162 3.40 -6.77 -4.31
C VAL A 162 3.51 -6.08 -5.65
N THR A 163 4.15 -4.92 -5.69
CA THR A 163 4.31 -4.11 -6.90
C THR A 163 5.77 -3.97 -7.31
N HIS A 164 5.96 -3.79 -8.60
CA HIS A 164 7.24 -3.41 -9.20
C HIS A 164 7.01 -2.17 -10.05
N LEU A 165 8.10 -1.43 -10.29
CA LEU A 165 8.13 -0.41 -11.31
C LEU A 165 8.68 -0.99 -12.59
N GLU A 166 8.10 -0.61 -13.72
CA GLU A 166 8.67 -0.83 -15.05
C GLU A 166 8.61 0.43 -15.92
N VAL A 167 9.48 0.52 -16.93
CA VAL A 167 9.55 1.68 -17.84
C VAL A 167 8.21 1.87 -18.56
N ALA A 168 7.71 3.10 -18.57
CA ALA A 168 6.45 3.43 -19.24
C ALA A 168 6.59 3.55 -20.76
N GLU A 169 7.81 3.78 -21.27
CA GLU A 169 8.08 3.91 -22.69
C GLU A 169 8.23 2.55 -23.38
N GLU A 170 7.57 2.39 -24.53
CA GLU A 170 7.74 1.23 -25.39
C GLU A 170 9.09 1.27 -26.14
N ASN A 171 9.69 0.11 -26.39
CA ASN A 171 10.95 -0.06 -27.15
C ASN A 171 12.23 0.44 -26.45
N VAL A 172 12.21 0.60 -25.13
CA VAL A 172 13.44 0.77 -24.35
C VAL A 172 14.26 -0.53 -24.42
N PRO A 173 15.55 -0.48 -24.79
CA PRO A 173 16.40 -1.66 -24.81
C PRO A 173 16.72 -2.10 -23.38
N CYS A 174 15.99 -3.11 -22.91
CA CYS A 174 16.15 -3.66 -21.57
C CYS A 174 17.18 -4.79 -21.54
N THR A 175 17.70 -5.07 -20.35
CA THR A 175 18.50 -6.26 -20.11
C THR A 175 17.63 -7.52 -20.15
N ASP A 176 18.17 -8.63 -20.65
CA ASP A 176 17.41 -9.90 -20.78
C ASP A 176 17.26 -10.66 -19.45
N ASP A 177 17.76 -10.11 -18.33
CA ASP A 177 17.75 -10.79 -17.04
C ASP A 177 16.38 -10.70 -16.36
N LEU A 178 15.89 -11.82 -15.82
CA LEU A 178 14.60 -11.88 -15.11
C LEU A 178 14.84 -12.16 -13.62
N PRO A 179 15.28 -11.14 -12.85
CA PRO A 179 15.65 -11.32 -11.46
C PRO A 179 14.43 -11.74 -10.62
N ALA A 180 14.72 -12.47 -9.56
CA ALA A 180 13.77 -12.75 -8.50
C ALA A 180 14.10 -11.87 -7.30
N ILE A 181 13.09 -11.19 -6.75
CA ILE A 181 13.20 -10.38 -5.54
C ILE A 181 12.57 -11.17 -4.39
N SER A 182 13.25 -11.21 -3.24
CA SER A 182 12.70 -11.76 -2.01
C SER A 182 12.24 -10.61 -1.11
N THR A 183 10.98 -10.65 -0.72
CA THR A 183 10.38 -9.70 0.22
C THR A 183 9.99 -10.45 1.48
N GLU A 184 10.48 -9.98 2.63
CA GLU A 184 10.13 -10.52 3.94
C GLU A 184 9.24 -9.53 4.67
N ILE A 185 8.06 -9.99 5.09
CA ILE A 185 7.02 -9.16 5.69
C ILE A 185 6.66 -9.75 7.06
N PRO A 186 7.00 -9.06 8.17
CA PRO A 186 6.56 -9.49 9.49
C PRO A 186 5.04 -9.29 9.59
N LEU A 187 4.31 -10.37 9.90
CA LEU A 187 2.87 -10.34 10.07
C LEU A 187 2.44 -10.07 11.52
N GLY A 188 3.39 -10.02 12.46
CA GLY A 188 3.14 -9.80 13.89
C GLY A 188 2.60 -11.04 14.62
N ASP A 189 2.22 -10.86 15.87
CA ASP A 189 1.88 -11.90 16.85
C ASP A 189 0.39 -11.98 17.19
N GLY A 190 -0.45 -11.15 16.57
CA GLY A 190 -1.90 -11.05 16.84
C GLY A 190 -2.76 -12.24 16.36
N PHE A 191 -2.19 -13.44 16.28
CA PHE A 191 -2.85 -14.64 15.79
C PHE A 191 -3.30 -15.55 16.93
N GLU A 192 -4.56 -15.94 16.93
CA GLU A 192 -5.16 -16.79 17.96
C GLU A 192 -4.89 -18.27 17.69
N SER A 193 -4.51 -19.00 18.75
CA SER A 193 -4.26 -20.44 18.64
C SER A 193 -5.52 -21.21 18.26
N GLY A 194 -5.40 -22.13 17.29
CA GLY A 194 -6.52 -22.94 16.81
C GLY A 194 -7.39 -22.27 15.74
N HIS A 195 -7.09 -21.03 15.36
CA HIS A 195 -7.75 -20.34 14.24
C HIS A 195 -6.98 -20.52 12.93
N THR A 196 -7.72 -20.57 11.81
CA THR A 196 -7.12 -20.66 10.48
C THR A 196 -7.11 -19.27 9.86
N TYR A 197 -5.94 -18.81 9.45
CA TYR A 197 -5.75 -17.55 8.75
C TYR A 197 -5.35 -17.81 7.30
N THR A 198 -5.92 -17.04 6.37
CA THR A 198 -5.60 -17.13 4.95
C THR A 198 -4.76 -15.93 4.52
N VAL A 199 -3.60 -16.17 3.92
CA VAL A 199 -2.80 -15.13 3.26
C VAL A 199 -2.97 -15.28 1.75
N SER A 200 -3.41 -14.20 1.09
CA SER A 200 -3.50 -14.11 -0.37
C SER A 200 -2.45 -13.14 -0.88
N VAL A 201 -1.66 -13.50 -1.90
CA VAL A 201 -0.59 -12.65 -2.45
C VAL A 201 -0.81 -12.36 -3.93
N ASN A 202 -0.63 -11.08 -4.31
CA ASN A 202 -0.96 -10.30 -5.52
C ASN A 202 -2.33 -9.59 -5.52
#